data_AF-A0AAD1Z856-F1
#
_entry.id   AF-A0AAD1Z856-F1
#
_cell.length_a   1.000
_cell.length_b   1.000
_cell.length_c   1.000
_cell.angle_alpha   90.00
_cell.angle_beta   90.00
_cell.angle_gamma   90.00
#
_symmetry.space_group_name_H-M   'P 1'
#
loop_
_entity.id
_entity.type
_entity.pdbx_description
1 polymer ?
#
loop_
_entity_poly.entity_id
_entity_poly.type
_entity_poly.pdbx_seq_one_letter_code
_entity_poly.pdbx_strand_id
1 'polypeptide(L)'
;MSKQTYKVCFCFRRRFRMAAAEAPADIKALFELYSDNGVMGVDQLQRFLVEVQKEENATVADAQDIMNSLHESRHLNIFHRQGLNMEGFFKYLFGEVNPPLNPKLGVMFL
;
A
#
# COMPACT_ATOMS: atom_id res chain seq x y z
N MET A 1 9.15 -17.67 -11.78
CA MET A 1 10.00 -16.52 -12.13
C MET A 1 9.96 -16.27 -13.63
N SER A 2 9.25 -15.23 -14.08
CA SER A 2 9.26 -14.80 -15.48
C SER A 2 10.64 -14.19 -15.84
N LYS A 3 11.07 -14.36 -17.09
CA LYS A 3 12.35 -13.82 -17.59
C LYS A 3 12.05 -12.78 -18.66
N GLN A 4 12.61 -11.58 -18.56
CA GLN A 4 12.58 -10.60 -19.65
C GLN A 4 13.86 -10.69 -20.49
N THR A 5 13.71 -10.51 -21.80
CA THR A 5 14.81 -10.57 -22.77
C THR A 5 15.06 -9.18 -23.33
N TYR A 6 16.27 -8.66 -23.15
CA TYR A 6 16.67 -7.35 -23.68
C TYR A 6 17.74 -7.53 -24.76
N LYS A 7 17.71 -6.70 -25.80
CA LYS A 7 18.82 -6.59 -26.77
C LYS A 7 19.95 -5.79 -26.11
N VAL A 8 21.17 -6.32 -26.13
CA VAL A 8 22.37 -5.65 -25.60
C VAL A 8 23.43 -5.71 -26.69
N CYS A 9 23.74 -4.57 -27.31
CA CYS A 9 24.52 -4.51 -28.55
C CYS A 9 23.85 -5.27 -29.72
N PHE A 10 24.07 -4.81 -30.95
CA PHE A 10 23.25 -5.04 -32.15
C PHE A 10 22.84 -6.51 -32.43
N CYS A 11 23.61 -7.49 -31.95
CA CYS A 11 23.40 -8.92 -32.21
C CYS A 11 23.10 -9.78 -30.97
N PHE A 12 23.25 -9.26 -29.74
CA PHE A 12 23.12 -10.09 -28.54
C PHE A 12 21.79 -9.86 -27.83
N ARG A 13 21.19 -10.95 -27.36
CA ARG A 13 20.00 -10.92 -26.50
C ARG A 13 20.37 -11.50 -25.15
N ARG A 14 20.13 -10.76 -24.08
CA ARG A 14 20.39 -11.21 -22.70
C ARG A 14 19.08 -11.39 -21.96
N ARG A 15 18.96 -12.52 -21.26
CA ARG A 15 17.81 -12.82 -20.39
C ARG A 15 18.15 -12.40 -18.97
N PHE A 16 17.30 -11.57 -18.39
CA PHE A 16 17.39 -11.19 -16.98
C PHE A 16 16.26 -11.86 -16.22
N ARG A 17 16.59 -12.36 -15.04
CA ARG A 17 15.56 -12.80 -14.08
C ARG A 17 14.89 -11.53 -13.60
N MET A 18 13.58 -11.44 -13.77
CA MET A 18 12.83 -10.42 -13.05
C MET A 18 12.82 -10.85 -11.58
N ALA A 19 13.31 -9.98 -10.70
CA ALA A 19 12.96 -10.11 -9.30
C ALA A 19 11.42 -10.04 -9.24
N ALA A 20 10.78 -11.00 -8.57
CA ALA A 20 9.38 -10.80 -8.21
C ALA A 20 9.33 -9.49 -7.41
N ALA A 21 8.35 -8.62 -7.72
CA ALA A 21 8.12 -7.39 -6.98
C ALA A 21 7.56 -7.76 -5.60
N GLU A 22 8.40 -8.37 -4.77
CA GLU A 22 8.11 -8.56 -3.37
C GLU A 22 8.32 -7.24 -2.64
N ALA A 23 7.46 -7.00 -1.66
CA ALA A 23 7.63 -5.90 -0.74
C ALA A 23 9.04 -5.89 -0.13
N PRO A 24 9.70 -4.72 -0.03
CA PRO A 24 10.95 -4.59 0.72
C PRO A 24 10.78 -5.14 2.14
N ALA A 25 11.86 -5.70 2.70
CA ALA A 25 11.83 -6.34 4.02
C ALA A 25 11.31 -5.39 5.11
N ASP A 26 11.70 -4.13 5.06
CA ASP A 26 11.28 -3.13 6.03
C ASP A 26 9.78 -2.85 5.97
N ILE A 27 9.18 -2.89 4.77
CA ILE A 27 7.72 -2.71 4.62
C ILE A 27 6.98 -3.94 5.14
N LYS A 28 7.52 -5.15 4.93
CA LYS A 28 6.96 -6.38 5.52
C LYS A 28 7.00 -6.31 7.05
N ALA A 29 8.16 -5.95 7.62
CA ALA A 29 8.31 -5.82 9.07
C ALA A 29 7.38 -4.74 9.66
N LEU A 30 7.23 -3.62 8.96
CA LEU A 30 6.31 -2.55 9.36
C LEU A 30 4.86 -3.03 9.34
N PHE A 31 4.43 -3.74 8.29
CA PHE A 31 3.09 -4.29 8.21
C PHE A 31 2.81 -5.25 9.38
N GLU A 32 3.73 -6.16 9.69
CA GLU A 32 3.58 -7.10 10.81
C GLU A 32 3.47 -6.40 12.18
N LEU A 33 4.16 -5.27 12.38
CA LEU A 33 4.05 -4.49 13.63
C LEU A 33 2.65 -3.87 13.85
N TYR A 34 1.91 -3.67 12.77
CA TYR A 34 0.57 -3.07 12.78
C TYR A 34 -0.49 -4.07 12.29
N SER A 35 -0.23 -5.37 12.38
CA SER A 35 -1.18 -6.39 11.96
C SER A 35 -1.31 -7.47 13.03
N ASP A 36 -2.51 -8.00 13.17
CA ASP A 36 -2.76 -9.19 13.97
C ASP A 36 -3.01 -10.37 13.04
N ASN A 37 -2.19 -11.41 13.16
CA ASN A 37 -2.27 -12.62 12.31
C ASN A 37 -2.25 -12.30 10.80
N GLY A 38 -1.42 -11.34 10.39
CA GLY A 38 -1.27 -10.94 8.99
C GLY A 38 -2.44 -10.11 8.44
N VAL A 39 -3.29 -9.56 9.32
CA VAL A 39 -4.41 -8.68 8.97
C VAL A 39 -4.30 -7.37 9.75
N MET A 40 -4.24 -6.25 9.01
CA MET A 40 -4.32 -4.89 9.55
C MET A 40 -5.77 -4.41 9.50
N GLY A 41 -6.44 -4.37 10.65
CA GLY A 41 -7.77 -3.80 10.83
C GLY A 41 -7.75 -2.27 10.93
N VAL A 42 -8.95 -1.71 11.15
CA VAL A 42 -9.20 -0.26 11.14
C VAL A 42 -8.38 0.46 12.21
N ASP A 43 -8.37 -0.06 13.44
CA ASP A 43 -7.66 0.56 14.56
C ASP A 43 -6.14 0.52 14.34
N GLN A 44 -5.61 -0.59 13.79
CA GLN A 44 -4.18 -0.65 13.50
C GLN A 44 -3.80 0.24 12.32
N LEU A 45 -4.67 0.38 11.30
CA LEU A 45 -4.46 1.33 10.22
C LEU A 45 -4.48 2.77 10.75
N GLN A 46 -5.42 3.13 11.62
CA GLN A 46 -5.44 4.45 12.26
C GLN A 46 -4.14 4.71 13.03
N ARG A 47 -3.66 3.73 13.81
CA ARG A 47 -2.38 3.85 14.53
C ARG A 47 -1.21 4.03 13.56
N PHE A 48 -1.20 3.31 12.45
CA PHE A 48 -0.20 3.46 11.39
C PHE A 48 -0.22 4.86 10.77
N LEU A 49 -1.39 5.42 10.47
CA LEU A 49 -1.53 6.78 9.92
C LEU A 49 -0.94 7.83 10.86
N VAL A 50 -1.25 7.72 12.16
CA VAL A 50 -0.72 8.64 13.18
C VAL A 50 0.79 8.46 13.37
N GLU A 51 1.25 7.24 13.64
CA GLU A 51 2.62 7.00 14.10
C GLU A 51 3.64 7.04 12.96
N VAL A 52 3.27 6.57 11.76
CA VAL A 52 4.18 6.43 10.61
C VAL A 52 3.96 7.54 9.60
N GLN A 53 2.73 7.76 9.14
CA GLN A 53 2.42 8.79 8.14
C GLN A 53 2.38 10.21 8.74
N LYS A 54 2.43 10.32 10.08
CA LYS A 54 2.39 11.59 10.83
C LYS A 54 1.10 12.37 10.59
N GLU A 55 0.01 11.65 10.34
CA GLU A 55 -1.33 12.23 10.27
C GLU A 55 -1.90 12.30 11.70
N GLU A 56 -1.40 13.22 12.51
CA GLU A 56 -1.71 13.30 13.97
C GLU A 56 -3.21 13.38 14.28
N ASN A 57 -4.01 13.90 13.35
CA ASN A 57 -5.46 14.05 13.49
C ASN A 57 -6.26 12.94 12.81
N ALA A 58 -5.61 11.90 12.30
CA ALA A 58 -6.30 10.79 11.63
C ALA A 58 -7.24 10.07 12.61
N THR A 59 -8.52 10.05 12.28
CA THR A 59 -9.54 9.39 13.08
C THR A 59 -9.77 7.95 12.63
N VAL A 60 -10.44 7.16 13.47
CA VAL A 60 -10.90 5.81 13.10
C VAL A 60 -11.85 5.87 11.90
N ALA A 61 -12.64 6.94 11.77
CA ALA A 61 -13.51 7.17 10.62
C ALA A 61 -12.72 7.38 9.33
N ASP A 62 -11.65 8.19 9.37
CA ASP A 62 -10.76 8.37 8.21
C ASP A 62 -10.13 7.03 7.78
N ALA A 63 -9.66 6.22 8.74
CA ALA A 63 -9.12 4.89 8.45
C ALA A 63 -10.17 3.95 7.84
N GLN A 64 -11.41 3.99 8.34
CA GLN A 64 -12.52 3.21 7.79
C GLN A 64 -12.86 3.64 6.35
N ASP A 65 -12.83 4.93 6.05
CA ASP A 65 -13.06 5.47 4.70
C ASP A 65 -11.96 5.06 3.72
N ILE A 66 -10.70 5.04 4.17
CA ILE A 66 -9.58 4.49 3.39
C ILE A 66 -9.80 3.01 3.08
N MET A 67 -10.20 2.20 4.08
CA MET A 67 -10.49 0.79 3.83
C MET A 67 -11.64 0.61 2.85
N ASN A 68 -12.73 1.35 3.02
CA ASN A 68 -13.90 1.29 2.13
C ASN A 68 -13.52 1.63 0.69
N SER A 69 -12.76 2.71 0.47
CA SER A 69 -12.32 3.11 -0.87
C SER A 69 -11.42 2.07 -1.56
N LEU A 70 -10.59 1.34 -0.79
CA LEU A 70 -9.81 0.22 -1.31
C LEU A 70 -10.69 -0.99 -1.68
N HIS A 71 -11.80 -1.22 -0.97
CA HIS A 71 -12.76 -2.28 -1.28
C HIS A 71 -13.62 -1.97 -2.50
N GLU A 72 -14.10 -0.73 -2.65
CA GLU A 72 -14.92 -0.29 -3.80
C GLU A 72 -14.20 -0.47 -5.14
N SER A 73 -12.86 -0.41 -5.16
CA SER A 73 -12.04 -0.72 -6.34
C SER A 73 -12.14 -2.19 -6.81
N ARG A 74 -12.68 -3.08 -5.96
CA ARG A 74 -12.98 -4.47 -6.28
C ARG A 74 -14.51 -4.60 -6.32
N HIS A 75 -15.10 -4.65 -7.50
CA HIS A 75 -16.55 -4.82 -7.75
C HIS A 75 -17.20 -6.12 -7.18
N LEU A 76 -16.65 -6.73 -6.13
CA LEU A 76 -17.10 -7.98 -5.51
C LEU A 76 -17.25 -7.78 -3.99
N ASN A 77 -18.28 -7.03 -3.62
CA ASN A 77 -18.68 -6.68 -2.24
C ASN A 77 -19.25 -7.87 -1.44
N ILE A 78 -18.44 -8.91 -1.20
CA ILE A 78 -18.84 -10.05 -0.34
C ILE A 78 -17.97 -10.16 0.92
N PHE A 79 -16.80 -9.50 0.98
CA PHE A 79 -15.89 -9.58 2.13
C PHE A 79 -15.86 -8.26 2.93
N HIS A 80 -17.00 -7.88 3.49
CA HIS A 80 -17.18 -6.61 4.20
C HIS A 80 -16.42 -6.46 5.54
N ARG A 81 -15.48 -7.35 5.91
CA ARG A 81 -14.97 -7.41 7.29
C ARG A 81 -13.53 -7.87 7.52
N GLN A 82 -12.75 -8.18 6.49
CA GLN A 82 -11.34 -8.53 6.73
C GLN A 82 -10.47 -7.34 6.41
N GLY A 83 -9.68 -6.92 7.40
CA GLY A 83 -8.70 -5.85 7.28
C GLY A 83 -7.74 -6.04 6.10
N LEU A 84 -6.82 -5.11 5.95
CA LEU A 84 -5.82 -5.16 4.90
C LEU A 84 -4.87 -6.34 5.16
N ASN A 85 -4.79 -7.27 4.21
CA ASN A 85 -3.63 -8.15 4.10
C ASN A 85 -2.47 -7.37 3.46
N MET A 86 -1.30 -8.01 3.35
CA MET A 86 -0.09 -7.36 2.81
C MET A 86 -0.30 -6.76 1.39
N GLU A 87 -1.07 -7.44 0.53
CA GLU A 87 -1.40 -6.91 -0.81
C GLU A 87 -2.30 -5.66 -0.71
N GLY A 88 -3.29 -5.68 0.18
CA GLY A 88 -4.15 -4.54 0.46
C GLY A 88 -3.38 -3.34 1.00
N PHE A 89 -2.45 -3.56 1.92
CA PHE A 89 -1.56 -2.52 2.43
C PHE A 89 -0.65 -1.95 1.34
N PHE A 90 -0.13 -2.80 0.44
CA PHE A 90 0.61 -2.31 -0.73
C PHE A 90 -0.25 -1.45 -1.65
N LYS A 91 -1.50 -1.85 -1.91
CA LYS A 91 -2.42 -1.04 -2.71
C LYS A 91 -2.73 0.30 -2.06
N TYR A 92 -2.80 0.35 -0.74
CA TYR A 92 -2.88 1.60 0.00
C TYR A 92 -1.63 2.48 -0.23
N LEU A 93 -0.43 1.95 0.00
CA LEU A 93 0.82 2.72 -0.11
C LEU A 93 1.00 3.40 -1.47
N PHE A 94 0.56 2.75 -2.55
CA PHE A 94 0.65 3.25 -3.94
C PHE A 94 -0.69 3.75 -4.50
N GLY A 95 -1.74 3.82 -3.68
CA GLY A 95 -3.07 4.17 -4.12
C GLY A 95 -3.34 5.67 -4.05
N GLU A 96 -4.32 6.13 -4.83
CA GLU A 96 -4.79 7.53 -4.83
C GLU A 96 -5.32 7.99 -3.46
N VAL A 97 -5.66 7.03 -2.59
CA VAL A 97 -6.11 7.25 -1.21
C VAL A 97 -4.96 7.62 -0.26
N ASN A 98 -3.71 7.48 -0.71
CA ASN A 98 -2.50 7.88 0.00
C ASN A 98 -1.65 8.82 -0.88
N PRO A 99 -2.18 10.01 -1.24
CA PRO A 99 -1.44 10.94 -2.06
C PRO A 99 -0.23 11.48 -1.29
N PRO A 100 0.92 11.73 -1.94
CA PRO A 100 2.12 12.24 -1.27
C PRO A 100 1.93 13.65 -0.70
N LEU A 101 0.89 14.36 -1.13
CA LEU A 101 0.49 15.67 -0.63
C LEU A 101 -0.95 15.58 -0.16
N ASN A 102 -1.21 16.04 1.06
CA ASN A 102 -2.57 16.10 1.59
C ASN A 102 -3.36 17.19 0.84
N PRO A 103 -4.39 16.84 0.05
CA PRO A 103 -5.16 17.82 -0.72
C PRO A 103 -5.92 18.81 0.17
N LYS A 104 -6.18 18.47 1.44
CA LYS A 104 -6.87 19.34 2.41
C LYS A 104 -5.98 20.49 2.91
N LEU A 105 -4.66 20.36 2.83
CA LEU A 105 -3.71 21.38 3.33
C LEU A 105 -3.41 22.48 2.30
N GLY A 106 -3.76 22.27 1.03
CA GLY A 106 -3.41 23.19 -0.06
C GLY A 106 -1.91 23.24 -0.33
N VAL A 107 -1.50 23.67 -1.53
CA VAL A 107 -0.08 23.91 -1.82
C VAL A 107 0.24 25.33 -1.37
N MET A 108 0.81 25.50 -0.18
CA MET A 108 1.40 26.78 0.23
C MET A 108 2.72 26.96 -0.52
N PHE A 109 2.66 27.71 -1.64
CA PHE A 109 3.85 28.29 -2.22
C PHE A 109 4.32 29.42 -1.29
N LEU A 110 5.43 29.18 -0.58
CA LEU A 110 6.19 30.22 0.10
C LEU A 110 6.96 31.06 -0.91
#